data_AF-A0A126V672-F1
#
_entry.id   AF-A0A126V672-F1
#
_cell.length_a   1.000
_cell.length_b   1.000
_cell.length_c   1.000
_cell.angle_alpha   90.00
_cell.angle_beta   90.00
_cell.angle_gamma   90.00
#
_symmetry.space_group_name_H-M   'P 1'
#
loop_
_entity.id
_entity.type
_entity.pdbx_description
1 polymer ?
#
loop_
_entity_poly.entity_id
_entity_poly.type
_entity_poly.pdbx_seq_one_letter_code
_entity_poly.pdbx_strand_id
1 'polypeptide(L)'
;MSTQTPAEYLRIPEQLRVFEAASTTQQPSILGEWGEFSQASAYERDHEVAHIALPAPTGGATAELAVTLPPADIIASSVRRGGNADWWRIAAPAEQRELRVMLDTDQQGGAHPALFDTAGGVIPMRRATAKEAEDRGMAMPLYLAVLEPNQSYNLRIEEPLRPIIIVWDTSGSTGPYKPAMQRALRDIALQADPDRDLIGFLPFGGSFLGEGLLGAPELLIRRLGMIAQSGNSSNSEGALIQASDMLADQDGVRGIILITDAATGQDAPLWEMLTKVRPRIGALAIPSTGAFGPNPDRERDLMENWGRVNGGFYQYISTQADFTEGFARAVDKMRGPKPYEMRVTLGPVVAQPDGQLRVIETLAERDAAAPPNSSLLILIDTSGSMLQRIDGQRRYQIAQTALSQLVKSAEARGIAIGLRQFGVAPDACDSALLAPISLYALEDMAGILNKILPQNNARTPIAAALAMAGNDLANAQGAPRIVILTDGEETCDGDPKQAILDLAEQGIAVRIDIVGFAIDDPALSDTFADWAAAGQGQYVNVSDLASLERALLDASQTQYRAIAVDGFTVSGTVSGDAVALPAGRYTLMIDGRDGETTIDIEPQTELLIDLTK
;
A
#
# COMPACT_ATOMS: atom_id res chain seq x y z
N MET A 1 6.73 -32.24 27.56
CA MET A 1 5.39 -32.02 28.12
C MET A 1 4.95 -30.64 27.67
N SER A 2 4.22 -30.58 26.55
CA SER A 2 3.61 -29.34 26.05
C SER A 2 2.21 -29.27 26.64
N THR A 3 1.96 -28.26 27.47
CA THR A 3 0.63 -27.96 28.02
C THR A 3 -0.13 -27.12 26.99
N GLN A 4 -0.75 -27.77 26.01
CA GLN A 4 -1.86 -27.17 25.28
C GLN A 4 -3.10 -27.31 26.15
N THR A 5 -3.62 -26.19 26.64
CA THR A 5 -4.94 -26.11 27.25
C THR A 5 -5.96 -26.46 26.16
N PRO A 6 -6.82 -27.48 26.33
CA PRO A 6 -7.86 -27.77 25.35
C PRO A 6 -8.85 -26.61 25.33
N ALA A 7 -9.21 -26.15 24.13
CA ALA A 7 -10.28 -25.17 23.97
C ALA A 7 -11.55 -25.66 24.69
N GLU A 8 -12.06 -24.86 25.63
CA GLU A 8 -13.34 -25.13 26.28
C GLU A 8 -14.46 -24.88 25.28
N TYR A 9 -14.93 -25.94 24.64
CA TYR A 9 -16.19 -25.91 23.92
C TYR A 9 -17.34 -25.88 24.93
N LEU A 10 -18.06 -24.76 25.03
CA LEU A 10 -19.35 -24.70 25.69
C LEU A 10 -20.32 -25.63 24.95
N ARG A 11 -20.61 -26.80 25.53
CA ARG A 11 -21.69 -27.67 25.04
C ARG A 11 -23.03 -27.05 25.42
N ILE A 12 -23.77 -26.61 24.40
CA ILE A 12 -25.18 -26.24 24.54
C ILE A 12 -25.93 -27.49 25.08
N PRO A 13 -26.85 -27.35 26.05
CA PRO A 13 -27.55 -28.49 26.65
C PRO A 13 -28.23 -29.39 25.60
N GLU A 14 -28.12 -30.71 25.78
CA GLU A 14 -28.64 -31.73 24.84
C GLU A 14 -30.15 -31.63 24.59
N GLN A 15 -30.92 -30.99 25.49
CA GLN A 15 -32.33 -30.68 25.29
C GLN A 15 -32.70 -29.33 25.91
N LEU A 16 -33.20 -28.42 25.08
CA LEU A 16 -34.04 -27.30 25.51
C LEU A 16 -35.50 -27.80 25.52
N ARG A 17 -36.20 -27.75 26.66
CA ARG A 17 -37.64 -28.04 26.74
C ARG A 17 -38.41 -26.76 27.05
N VAL A 18 -39.23 -26.32 26.11
CA VAL A 18 -40.16 -25.20 26.29
C VAL A 18 -41.51 -25.79 26.67
N PHE A 19 -42.08 -25.35 27.79
CA PHE A 19 -43.43 -25.73 28.22
C PHE A 19 -44.36 -24.55 27.96
N GLU A 20 -45.34 -24.74 27.06
CA GLU A 20 -46.31 -23.70 26.71
C GLU A 20 -47.67 -24.00 27.36
N ALA A 21 -48.37 -22.95 27.80
CA ALA A 21 -49.77 -23.04 28.20
C ALA A 21 -50.67 -23.20 26.96
N ALA A 22 -51.84 -23.84 27.11
CA ALA A 22 -52.77 -24.03 26.00
C ALA A 22 -53.25 -22.67 25.43
N SER A 23 -53.13 -22.49 24.12
CA SER A 23 -53.54 -21.26 23.42
C SER A 23 -55.03 -20.98 23.62
N THR A 24 -55.36 -19.77 24.07
CA THR A 24 -56.75 -19.27 24.16
C THR A 24 -56.86 -17.91 23.48
N THR A 25 -58.07 -17.46 23.17
CA THR A 25 -58.30 -16.10 22.63
C THR A 25 -57.87 -14.97 23.58
N GLN A 26 -57.67 -15.26 24.87
CA GLN A 26 -57.21 -14.29 25.88
C GLN A 26 -55.72 -14.46 26.23
N GLN A 27 -55.14 -15.62 25.93
CA GLN A 27 -53.71 -15.93 26.02
C GLN A 27 -53.29 -16.64 24.73
N PRO A 28 -53.14 -15.89 23.62
CA PRO A 28 -52.68 -16.47 22.38
C PRO A 28 -51.27 -17.03 22.60
N SER A 29 -51.03 -18.23 22.09
CA SER A 29 -49.70 -18.86 22.04
C SER A 29 -48.66 -17.90 21.44
N ILE A 30 -47.42 -17.99 21.93
CA ILE A 30 -46.27 -17.20 21.46
C ILE A 30 -45.79 -17.65 20.07
N LEU A 31 -46.40 -18.69 19.49
CA LEU A 31 -46.17 -19.15 18.12
C LEU A 31 -46.73 -18.15 17.07
N GLY A 32 -46.37 -16.87 17.18
CA GLY A 32 -46.03 -16.12 15.99
C GLY A 32 -44.73 -16.73 15.47
N GLU A 33 -44.73 -17.11 14.20
CA GLU A 33 -43.59 -17.61 13.45
C GLU A 33 -42.27 -16.94 13.86
N TRP A 34 -41.50 -17.66 14.68
CA TRP A 34 -40.18 -17.23 15.09
C TRP A 34 -39.26 -17.48 13.90
N GLY A 35 -38.93 -16.43 13.13
CA GLY A 35 -37.81 -16.47 12.20
C GLY A 35 -38.08 -16.23 10.72
N GLU A 36 -39.31 -16.31 10.18
CA GLU A 36 -39.45 -16.09 8.72
C GLU A 36 -39.31 -14.62 8.30
N PHE A 37 -39.72 -13.65 9.13
CA PHE A 37 -39.70 -12.23 8.74
C PHE A 37 -39.08 -11.25 9.77
N SER A 38 -39.27 -11.44 11.09
CA SER A 38 -38.59 -10.65 12.15
C SER A 38 -38.86 -11.22 13.56
N GLN A 39 -37.80 -11.39 14.36
CA GLN A 39 -37.91 -11.79 15.78
C GLN A 39 -38.50 -10.69 16.69
N ALA A 40 -38.50 -9.43 16.23
CA ALA A 40 -38.99 -8.30 17.00
C ALA A 40 -40.54 -8.20 16.96
N SER A 41 -41.18 -8.86 16.00
CA SER A 41 -42.61 -8.71 15.68
C SER A 41 -43.58 -8.88 16.88
N ALA A 42 -43.32 -9.81 17.79
CA ALA A 42 -44.16 -9.99 18.98
C ALA A 42 -43.84 -8.97 20.09
N TYR A 43 -42.57 -8.62 20.29
CA TYR A 43 -42.14 -7.65 21.29
C TYR A 43 -42.58 -6.23 20.92
N GLU A 44 -42.39 -5.83 19.67
CA GLU A 44 -42.75 -4.51 19.11
C GLU A 44 -44.27 -4.30 19.00
N ARG A 45 -45.06 -5.38 18.94
CA ARG A 45 -46.53 -5.29 19.01
C ARG A 45 -47.00 -4.89 20.41
N ASP A 46 -46.33 -5.40 21.44
CA ASP A 46 -46.77 -5.29 22.83
C ASP A 46 -45.98 -4.20 23.61
N HIS A 47 -44.96 -3.58 22.99
CA HIS A 47 -44.15 -2.49 23.55
C HIS A 47 -43.95 -1.37 22.51
N GLU A 48 -44.14 -0.11 22.91
CA GLU A 48 -43.69 1.03 22.10
C GLU A 48 -42.17 0.99 21.94
N VAL A 49 -41.70 0.78 20.72
CA VAL A 49 -40.26 0.85 20.41
C VAL A 49 -39.84 2.31 20.47
N ALA A 50 -38.98 2.65 21.42
CA ALA A 50 -38.34 3.97 21.44
C ALA A 50 -37.44 4.09 20.21
N HIS A 51 -37.90 4.80 19.17
CA HIS A 51 -37.05 5.17 18.05
C HIS A 51 -35.97 6.13 18.56
N ILE A 52 -34.71 5.69 18.56
CA ILE A 52 -33.58 6.58 18.78
C ILE A 52 -33.57 7.56 17.60
N ALA A 53 -33.98 8.80 17.85
CA ALA A 53 -33.95 9.85 16.83
C ALA A 53 -32.49 10.14 16.48
N LEU A 54 -32.15 10.00 15.20
CA LEU A 54 -30.83 10.39 14.72
C LEU A 54 -30.66 11.91 14.87
N PRO A 55 -29.47 12.40 15.29
CA PRO A 55 -29.20 13.83 15.36
C PRO A 55 -29.37 14.45 13.97
N ALA A 56 -30.02 15.62 13.93
CA ALA A 56 -30.13 16.39 12.69
C ALA A 56 -28.76 16.95 12.27
N PRO A 57 -28.50 17.16 10.97
CA PRO A 57 -27.31 17.85 10.50
C PRO A 57 -27.22 19.25 11.10
N THR A 58 -26.07 19.59 11.68
CA THR A 58 -25.82 20.88 12.35
C THR A 58 -24.71 21.70 11.68
N GLY A 59 -23.94 21.09 10.77
CA GLY A 59 -22.94 21.80 9.97
C GLY A 59 -23.55 22.53 8.78
N GLY A 60 -22.72 23.31 8.09
CA GLY A 60 -23.11 23.94 6.82
C GLY A 60 -23.27 22.90 5.72
N ALA A 61 -24.23 23.07 4.81
CA ALA A 61 -24.44 22.14 3.70
C ALA A 61 -23.36 22.22 2.60
N THR A 62 -22.68 23.36 2.49
CA THR A 62 -21.59 23.61 1.54
C THR A 62 -20.45 24.37 2.21
N ALA A 63 -19.29 24.45 1.56
CA ALA A 63 -18.14 25.18 2.08
C ALA A 63 -18.44 26.68 2.30
N GLU A 64 -19.25 27.29 1.42
CA GLU A 64 -19.67 28.69 1.54
C GLU A 64 -20.58 28.92 2.74
N LEU A 65 -21.39 27.91 3.08
CA LEU A 65 -22.33 27.93 4.20
C LEU A 65 -21.75 27.32 5.47
N ALA A 66 -20.43 27.09 5.51
CA ALA A 66 -19.75 26.49 6.65
C ALA A 66 -20.08 27.23 7.97
N VAL A 67 -20.50 26.48 8.97
CA VAL A 67 -20.89 27.01 10.28
C VAL A 67 -19.63 27.22 11.11
N THR A 68 -19.50 28.37 11.78
CA THR A 68 -18.39 28.58 12.73
C THR A 68 -18.45 27.53 13.83
N LEU A 69 -17.35 26.81 14.01
CA LEU A 69 -17.25 25.76 15.01
C LEU A 69 -17.60 26.33 16.40
N PRO A 70 -18.63 25.79 17.08
CA PRO A 70 -19.04 26.29 18.38
C PRO A 70 -17.98 25.95 19.45
N PRO A 71 -17.87 26.76 20.52
CA PRO A 71 -17.07 26.40 21.70
C PRO A 71 -17.81 25.34 22.52
N ALA A 72 -17.99 24.15 21.95
CA ALA A 72 -18.65 23.01 22.57
C ALA A 72 -17.64 21.89 22.83
N ASP A 73 -17.79 21.18 23.94
CA ASP A 73 -16.94 20.04 24.27
C ASP A 73 -17.19 18.84 23.33
N ILE A 74 -18.43 18.65 22.88
CA ILE A 74 -18.86 17.59 21.95
C ILE A 74 -19.98 18.15 21.05
N ILE A 75 -19.89 17.85 19.74
CA ILE A 75 -20.88 18.22 18.72
C ILE A 75 -21.49 16.93 18.17
N ALA A 76 -22.79 16.75 18.34
CA ALA A 76 -23.55 15.64 17.75
C ALA A 76 -24.22 16.08 16.45
N SER A 77 -24.04 15.32 15.37
CA SER A 77 -24.62 15.61 14.06
C SER A 77 -24.75 14.32 13.24
N SER A 78 -25.21 14.42 11.99
CA SER A 78 -25.23 13.28 11.07
C SER A 78 -24.88 13.66 9.64
N VAL A 79 -24.25 12.73 8.92
CA VAL A 79 -23.90 12.88 7.50
C VAL A 79 -24.58 11.81 6.66
N ARG A 80 -24.81 12.13 5.38
CA ARG A 80 -25.35 11.17 4.42
C ARG A 80 -24.86 11.52 3.02
N ARG A 81 -24.09 10.65 2.40
CA ARG A 81 -23.54 10.84 1.06
C ARG A 81 -24.67 10.95 0.02
N GLY A 82 -24.61 12.00 -0.79
CA GLY A 82 -25.67 12.42 -1.72
C GLY A 82 -26.84 13.16 -1.06
N GLY A 83 -26.80 13.39 0.25
CA GLY A 83 -27.79 14.15 1.00
C GLY A 83 -27.20 15.39 1.69
N ASN A 84 -26.23 15.18 2.59
CA ASN A 84 -25.56 16.23 3.34
C ASN A 84 -24.14 15.81 3.75
N ALA A 85 -23.25 16.79 3.71
CA ALA A 85 -22.01 16.82 4.47
C ALA A 85 -22.09 17.98 5.46
N ASP A 86 -21.33 17.91 6.54
CA ASP A 86 -21.25 18.98 7.53
C ASP A 86 -19.98 19.79 7.31
N TRP A 87 -20.14 21.06 6.96
CA TRP A 87 -19.04 22.00 6.79
C TRP A 87 -18.91 22.92 8.00
N TRP A 88 -17.71 22.96 8.57
CA TRP A 88 -17.35 23.73 9.76
C TRP A 88 -16.21 24.69 9.45
N ARG A 89 -16.33 25.95 9.89
CA ARG A 89 -15.26 26.95 9.79
C ARG A 89 -14.40 26.92 11.04
N ILE A 90 -13.10 26.76 10.85
CA ILE A 90 -12.08 26.74 11.91
C ILE A 90 -11.12 27.91 11.69
N ALA A 91 -10.75 28.61 12.77
CA ALA A 91 -9.72 29.63 12.75
C ALA A 91 -8.49 29.10 13.51
N ALA A 92 -7.31 29.12 12.88
CA ALA A 92 -6.06 28.64 13.46
C ALA A 92 -5.33 29.76 14.24
N PRO A 93 -5.19 29.67 15.57
CA PRO A 93 -4.41 30.60 16.37
C PRO A 93 -2.91 30.49 16.06
N ALA A 94 -2.16 31.59 16.27
CA ALA A 94 -0.73 31.65 15.96
C ALA A 94 0.12 30.55 16.64
N GLU A 95 -0.22 30.17 17.87
CA GLU A 95 0.58 29.24 18.70
C GLU A 95 0.06 27.79 18.68
N GLN A 96 -1.17 27.57 18.19
CA GLN A 96 -1.83 26.26 18.20
C GLN A 96 -2.04 25.77 16.77
N ARG A 97 -0.99 25.16 16.23
CA ARG A 97 -0.89 24.76 14.82
C ARG A 97 -1.24 23.30 14.56
N GLU A 98 -1.64 22.51 15.55
CA GLU A 98 -2.12 21.14 15.36
C GLU A 98 -3.64 21.09 15.54
N LEU A 99 -4.36 20.81 14.46
CA LEU A 99 -5.78 20.46 14.50
C LEU A 99 -5.95 19.03 14.97
N ARG A 100 -6.85 18.83 15.94
CA ARG A 100 -7.20 17.52 16.49
C ARG A 100 -8.70 17.32 16.37
N VAL A 101 -9.12 16.36 15.55
CA VAL A 101 -10.52 16.00 15.34
C VAL A 101 -10.74 14.59 15.86
N MET A 102 -11.34 14.49 17.04
CA MET A 102 -11.85 13.22 17.56
C MET A 102 -13.24 13.00 17.00
N LEU A 103 -13.47 11.84 16.39
CA LEU A 103 -14.72 11.53 15.70
C LEU A 103 -15.24 10.15 16.11
N ASP A 104 -16.23 10.13 17.00
CA ASP A 104 -16.94 8.92 17.37
C ASP A 104 -18.12 8.70 16.42
N THR A 105 -18.26 7.47 15.95
CA THR A 105 -19.29 7.03 15.00
C THR A 105 -20.07 5.84 15.55
N ASP A 106 -20.03 5.63 16.87
CA ASP A 106 -20.55 4.44 17.55
C ASP A 106 -20.03 3.14 16.89
N GLN A 107 -18.75 3.19 16.51
CA GLN A 107 -18.04 2.08 15.84
C GLN A 107 -18.66 1.64 14.50
N GLN A 108 -19.48 2.47 13.86
CA GLN A 108 -20.04 2.16 12.53
C GLN A 108 -19.21 2.69 11.36
N GLY A 109 -18.17 3.50 11.62
CA GLY A 109 -17.26 4.01 10.58
C GLY A 109 -17.94 4.97 9.58
N GLY A 110 -19.10 5.52 9.93
CA GLY A 110 -19.97 6.23 8.98
C GLY A 110 -19.61 7.69 8.69
N ALA A 111 -18.55 8.24 9.27
CA ALA A 111 -18.16 9.63 9.06
C ALA A 111 -16.63 9.76 9.04
N HIS A 112 -16.11 10.66 8.21
CA HIS A 112 -14.68 10.93 8.06
C HIS A 112 -14.42 12.43 7.89
N PRO A 113 -13.35 12.98 8.50
CA PRO A 113 -13.00 14.38 8.37
C PRO A 113 -12.06 14.63 7.18
N ALA A 114 -12.32 15.71 6.44
CA ALA A 114 -11.44 16.26 5.42
C ALA A 114 -11.24 17.75 5.65
N LEU A 115 -10.01 18.25 5.51
CA LEU A 115 -9.68 19.64 5.78
C LEU A 115 -9.30 20.36 4.48
N PHE A 116 -9.78 21.59 4.36
CA PHE A 116 -9.53 22.44 3.21
C PHE A 116 -9.13 23.85 3.67
N ASP A 117 -8.27 24.51 2.91
CA ASP A 117 -8.10 25.96 3.03
C ASP A 117 -9.34 26.73 2.50
N THR A 118 -9.34 28.06 2.63
CA THR A 118 -10.44 28.89 2.12
C THR A 118 -10.53 28.97 0.59
N ALA A 119 -9.49 28.57 -0.14
CA ALA A 119 -9.46 28.51 -1.59
C ALA A 119 -9.91 27.14 -2.14
N GLY A 120 -10.15 26.16 -1.26
CA GLY A 120 -10.53 24.79 -1.62
C GLY A 120 -9.35 23.83 -1.79
N GLY A 121 -8.12 24.26 -1.48
CA GLY A 121 -6.94 23.40 -1.42
C GLY A 121 -7.06 22.38 -0.28
N VAL A 122 -6.74 21.11 -0.56
CA VAL A 122 -6.80 20.03 0.43
C VAL A 122 -5.62 20.16 1.39
N ILE A 123 -5.91 20.15 2.69
CA ILE A 123 -4.90 20.09 3.74
C ILE A 123 -4.82 18.64 4.24
N PRO A 124 -3.64 18.00 4.18
CA PRO A 124 -3.49 16.62 4.64
C PRO A 124 -3.93 16.45 6.09
N MET A 125 -4.86 15.52 6.31
CA MET A 125 -5.19 14.99 7.63
C MET A 125 -4.71 13.55 7.70
N ARG A 126 -4.20 13.11 8.85
CA ARG A 126 -3.92 11.69 9.09
C ARG A 126 -4.61 11.19 10.34
N ARG A 127 -4.89 9.89 10.38
CA ARG A 127 -5.33 9.23 11.61
C ARG A 127 -4.16 9.14 12.60
N ALA A 128 -4.45 9.36 13.87
CA ALA A 128 -3.49 9.19 14.95
C ALA A 128 -3.28 7.71 15.28
N THR A 129 -2.11 7.36 15.82
CA THR A 129 -1.89 6.05 16.45
C THR A 129 -2.53 6.02 17.84
N ALA A 130 -2.75 4.82 18.40
CA ALA A 130 -3.28 4.69 19.76
C ALA A 130 -2.39 5.39 20.81
N LYS A 131 -1.07 5.30 20.64
CA LYS A 131 -0.07 5.98 21.49
C LYS A 131 -0.19 7.50 21.39
N GLU A 132 -0.34 8.04 20.19
CA GLU A 132 -0.49 9.49 19.99
C GLU A 132 -1.77 10.06 20.60
N ALA A 133 -2.85 9.27 20.57
CA ALA A 133 -4.10 9.61 21.22
C ALA A 133 -3.93 9.58 22.75
N GLU A 134 -3.27 8.55 23.29
CA GLU A 134 -2.93 8.43 24.72
C GLU A 134 -2.05 9.60 25.21
N ASP A 135 -0.96 9.92 24.49
CA ASP A 135 -0.06 11.03 24.80
C ASP A 135 -0.79 12.40 24.81
N ARG A 136 -1.90 12.50 24.07
CA ARG A 136 -2.77 13.69 24.02
C ARG A 136 -3.95 13.61 25.00
N GLY A 137 -4.14 12.49 25.70
CA GLY A 137 -5.30 12.26 26.57
C GLY A 137 -6.63 12.22 25.80
N MET A 138 -6.61 11.74 24.56
CA MET A 138 -7.76 11.70 23.65
C MET A 138 -8.14 10.26 23.29
N ALA A 139 -9.42 10.06 22.95
CA ALA A 139 -9.92 8.76 22.48
C ALA A 139 -9.72 8.60 20.97
N MET A 140 -9.72 7.35 20.52
CA MET A 140 -9.74 7.01 19.09
C MET A 140 -11.18 6.83 18.60
N PRO A 141 -11.48 7.10 17.31
CA PRO A 141 -10.59 7.65 16.27
C PRO A 141 -10.24 9.13 16.47
N LEU A 142 -8.95 9.45 16.30
CA LEU A 142 -8.42 10.82 16.32
C LEU A 142 -7.75 11.11 14.97
N TYR A 143 -8.01 12.28 14.42
CA TYR A 143 -7.40 12.79 13.19
C TYR A 143 -6.61 14.06 13.47
N LEU A 144 -5.43 14.16 12.88
CA LEU A 144 -4.45 15.22 13.11
C LEU A 144 -4.13 15.94 11.79
N ALA A 145 -3.99 17.25 11.83
CA ALA A 145 -3.50 18.07 10.72
C ALA A 145 -2.64 19.23 11.23
N VAL A 146 -1.65 19.65 10.45
CA VAL A 146 -0.85 20.83 10.76
C VAL A 146 -1.41 22.03 10.00
N LEU A 147 -1.60 23.14 10.71
CA LEU A 147 -2.19 24.37 10.21
C LEU A 147 -1.13 25.49 10.14
N GLU A 148 -1.26 26.34 9.13
CA GLU A 148 -0.55 27.60 9.08
C GLU A 148 -1.19 28.62 10.05
N PRO A 149 -0.37 29.42 10.75
CA PRO A 149 -0.85 30.34 11.76
C PRO A 149 -1.70 31.47 11.15
N ASN A 150 -2.73 31.89 11.88
CA ASN A 150 -3.62 33.01 11.51
C ASN A 150 -4.40 32.80 10.20
N GLN A 151 -4.59 31.56 9.77
CA GLN A 151 -5.43 31.22 8.63
C GLN A 151 -6.77 30.63 9.06
N SER A 152 -7.75 30.67 8.15
CA SER A 152 -9.03 30.00 8.30
C SER A 152 -9.07 28.74 7.44
N TYR A 153 -9.77 27.73 7.93
CA TYR A 153 -9.92 26.44 7.27
C TYR A 153 -11.38 26.01 7.28
N ASN A 154 -11.75 25.16 6.31
CA ASN A 154 -13.03 24.48 6.24
C ASN A 154 -12.81 23.00 6.55
N LEU A 155 -13.36 22.54 7.68
CA LEU A 155 -13.43 21.12 8.02
C LEU A 155 -14.74 20.57 7.48
N ARG A 156 -14.67 19.56 6.62
CA ARG A 156 -15.81 18.80 6.14
C ARG A 156 -15.87 17.48 6.88
N ILE A 157 -17.00 17.17 7.49
CA ILE A 157 -17.34 15.80 7.89
C ILE A 157 -18.27 15.24 6.82
N GLU A 158 -17.93 14.09 6.27
CA GLU A 158 -18.76 13.42 5.27
C GLU A 158 -18.79 11.91 5.50
N GLU A 159 -19.81 11.26 4.95
CA GLU A 159 -19.84 9.80 4.88
C GLU A 159 -18.82 9.35 3.81
N PRO A 160 -17.90 8.41 4.11
CA PRO A 160 -17.00 7.83 3.10
C PRO A 160 -17.72 7.09 1.97
N LEU A 161 -16.97 6.62 0.98
CA LEU A 161 -17.50 5.63 0.04
C LEU A 161 -17.86 4.34 0.80
N ARG A 162 -18.85 3.60 0.30
CA ARG A 162 -19.37 2.40 0.96
C ARG A 162 -18.66 1.15 0.41
N PRO A 163 -17.77 0.50 1.17
CA PRO A 163 -17.16 -0.74 0.75
C PRO A 163 -18.16 -1.90 0.96
N ILE A 164 -18.51 -2.58 -0.12
CA ILE A 164 -19.44 -3.71 -0.15
C ILE A 164 -18.75 -4.90 -0.81
N ILE A 165 -18.66 -6.02 -0.09
CA ILE A 165 -18.19 -7.28 -0.67
C ILE A 165 -19.37 -8.22 -0.86
N ILE A 166 -19.54 -8.68 -2.08
CA ILE A 166 -20.56 -9.66 -2.42
C ILE A 166 -19.88 -11.03 -2.49
N VAL A 167 -20.26 -11.90 -1.56
CA VAL A 167 -19.75 -13.25 -1.44
C VAL A 167 -20.85 -14.24 -1.83
N TRP A 168 -20.52 -15.24 -2.64
CA TRP A 168 -21.53 -16.21 -3.06
C TRP A 168 -20.99 -17.63 -3.19
N ASP A 169 -21.92 -18.55 -2.99
CA ASP A 169 -21.71 -19.98 -3.06
C ASP A 169 -21.53 -20.49 -4.49
N THR A 170 -20.49 -21.28 -4.71
CA THR A 170 -20.14 -21.85 -6.02
C THR A 170 -20.48 -23.33 -6.14
N SER A 171 -20.97 -23.95 -5.08
CA SER A 171 -21.23 -25.37 -4.99
C SER A 171 -22.30 -25.87 -5.98
N GLY A 172 -22.41 -27.21 -6.09
CA GLY A 172 -23.42 -27.86 -6.92
C GLY A 172 -24.85 -27.70 -6.41
N SER A 173 -25.07 -27.57 -5.10
CA SER A 173 -26.41 -27.50 -4.48
C SER A 173 -27.14 -26.21 -4.86
N THR A 174 -26.40 -25.11 -5.04
CA THR A 174 -26.93 -23.83 -5.50
C THR A 174 -27.15 -23.76 -7.02
N GLY A 175 -26.83 -24.84 -7.75
CA GLY A 175 -26.93 -24.96 -9.21
C GLY A 175 -28.21 -24.37 -9.83
N PRO A 176 -29.42 -24.70 -9.32
CA PRO A 176 -30.67 -24.16 -9.84
C PRO A 176 -30.78 -22.62 -9.78
N TYR A 177 -30.08 -21.99 -8.84
CA TYR A 177 -30.14 -20.55 -8.58
C TYR A 177 -29.03 -19.76 -9.28
N LYS A 178 -27.99 -20.43 -9.79
CA LYS A 178 -26.83 -19.78 -10.45
C LYS A 178 -27.22 -18.79 -11.56
N PRO A 179 -28.18 -19.08 -12.47
CA PRO A 179 -28.57 -18.11 -13.50
C PRO A 179 -29.23 -16.84 -12.93
N ALA A 180 -30.04 -16.98 -11.89
CA ALA A 180 -30.69 -15.85 -11.22
C ALA A 180 -29.66 -15.00 -10.46
N MET A 181 -28.75 -15.66 -9.73
CA MET A 181 -27.65 -15.02 -9.02
C MET A 181 -26.71 -14.25 -9.96
N GLN A 182 -26.31 -14.85 -11.09
CA GLN A 182 -25.46 -14.18 -12.08
C GLN A 182 -26.13 -12.93 -12.69
N ARG A 183 -27.45 -12.96 -12.90
CA ARG A 183 -28.20 -11.77 -13.33
C ARG A 183 -28.21 -10.71 -12.24
N ALA A 184 -28.53 -11.08 -11.00
CA ALA A 184 -28.52 -10.16 -9.87
C ALA A 184 -27.14 -9.49 -9.69
N LEU A 185 -26.04 -10.24 -9.75
CA LEU A 185 -24.68 -9.68 -9.68
C LEU A 185 -24.41 -8.65 -10.79
N ARG A 186 -24.87 -8.92 -12.02
CA ARG A 186 -24.75 -7.95 -13.13
C ARG A 186 -25.62 -6.71 -12.91
N ASP A 187 -26.86 -6.89 -12.47
CA ASP A 187 -27.77 -5.78 -12.21
C ASP A 187 -27.21 -4.87 -11.11
N ILE A 188 -26.60 -5.46 -10.08
CA ILE A 188 -25.89 -4.75 -9.01
C ILE A 188 -24.72 -3.95 -9.59
N ALA A 189 -23.87 -4.58 -10.40
CA ALA A 189 -22.74 -3.90 -11.03
C ALA A 189 -23.19 -2.73 -11.92
N LEU A 190 -24.31 -2.86 -12.64
CA LEU A 190 -24.87 -1.79 -13.47
C LEU A 190 -25.47 -0.63 -12.67
N GLN A 191 -25.97 -0.90 -11.47
CA GLN A 191 -26.58 0.09 -10.58
C GLN A 191 -25.60 0.73 -9.59
N ALA A 192 -24.33 0.29 -9.59
CA ALA A 192 -23.29 0.85 -8.75
C ALA A 192 -23.11 2.34 -9.03
N ASP A 193 -22.98 3.13 -7.98
CA ASP A 193 -22.73 4.57 -8.07
C ASP A 193 -21.27 4.83 -7.69
N PRO A 194 -20.39 5.25 -8.63
CA PRO A 194 -18.97 5.43 -8.35
C PRO A 194 -18.69 6.51 -7.31
N ASP A 195 -19.63 7.43 -7.08
CA ASP A 195 -19.51 8.47 -6.07
C ASP A 195 -19.95 7.98 -4.69
N ARG A 196 -20.44 6.74 -4.56
CA ARG A 196 -21.01 6.19 -3.32
C ARG A 196 -20.55 4.79 -2.96
N ASP A 197 -20.23 3.95 -3.92
CA ASP A 197 -20.06 2.52 -3.74
C ASP A 197 -18.66 2.06 -4.15
N LEU A 198 -18.09 1.15 -3.37
CA LEU A 198 -16.86 0.42 -3.66
C LEU A 198 -17.18 -1.07 -3.55
N ILE A 199 -17.33 -1.76 -4.67
CA ILE A 199 -17.83 -3.13 -4.72
C ILE A 199 -16.71 -4.12 -5.02
N GLY A 200 -16.67 -5.20 -4.23
CA GLY A 200 -15.81 -6.36 -4.43
C GLY A 200 -16.64 -7.63 -4.63
N PHE A 201 -16.08 -8.58 -5.38
CA PHE A 201 -16.71 -9.86 -5.68
C PHE A 201 -15.80 -11.01 -5.24
N LEU A 202 -16.34 -11.93 -4.43
CA LEU A 202 -15.61 -13.09 -3.92
C LEU A 202 -16.44 -14.38 -4.05
N PRO A 203 -16.17 -15.22 -5.06
CA PRO A 203 -16.73 -16.56 -5.14
C PRO A 203 -16.16 -17.47 -4.05
N PHE A 204 -16.98 -18.34 -3.46
CA PHE A 204 -16.51 -19.33 -2.50
C PHE A 204 -15.44 -20.25 -3.10
N GLY A 205 -14.40 -20.52 -2.31
CA GLY A 205 -13.28 -21.38 -2.68
C GLY A 205 -12.33 -20.78 -3.72
N GLY A 206 -12.54 -19.53 -4.12
CA GLY A 206 -11.63 -18.76 -4.98
C GLY A 206 -11.02 -17.56 -4.26
N SER A 207 -10.33 -16.73 -5.03
CA SER A 207 -9.86 -15.41 -4.61
C SER A 207 -10.87 -14.33 -5.00
N PHE A 208 -10.65 -13.10 -4.52
CA PHE A 208 -11.32 -11.92 -5.07
C PHE A 208 -11.16 -11.87 -6.59
N LEU A 209 -12.23 -11.46 -7.27
CA LEU A 209 -12.14 -11.18 -8.69
C LEU A 209 -11.41 -9.85 -8.87
N GLY A 210 -10.17 -9.90 -9.34
CA GLY A 210 -9.31 -8.71 -9.52
C GLY A 210 -8.84 -8.08 -8.20
N GLU A 211 -8.04 -7.02 -8.32
CA GLU A 211 -7.42 -6.31 -7.19
C GLU A 211 -8.32 -5.18 -6.66
N GLY A 212 -8.43 -5.02 -5.34
CA GLY A 212 -9.15 -3.89 -4.73
C GLY A 212 -10.67 -3.91 -4.91
N LEU A 213 -11.33 -2.86 -4.42
CA LEU A 213 -12.77 -2.59 -4.62
C LEU A 213 -12.96 -1.56 -5.74
N LEU A 214 -14.07 -1.63 -6.48
CA LEU A 214 -14.33 -0.75 -7.62
C LEU A 214 -15.72 -0.09 -7.51
N GLY A 215 -15.84 1.19 -7.86
CA GLY A 215 -17.13 1.87 -7.94
C GLY A 215 -17.72 1.96 -9.34
N ALA A 216 -16.88 1.88 -10.38
CA ALA A 216 -17.30 2.12 -11.76
C ALA A 216 -18.05 0.93 -12.38
N PRO A 217 -19.29 1.10 -12.87
CA PRO A 217 -20.12 0.01 -13.41
C PRO A 217 -19.45 -0.81 -14.50
N GLU A 218 -18.79 -0.17 -15.46
CA GLU A 218 -18.14 -0.83 -16.59
C GLU A 218 -16.96 -1.72 -16.16
N LEU A 219 -16.21 -1.32 -15.13
CA LEU A 219 -15.13 -2.11 -14.58
C LEU A 219 -15.67 -3.30 -13.78
N LEU A 220 -16.73 -3.09 -13.02
CA LEU A 220 -17.44 -4.16 -12.29
C LEU A 220 -18.01 -5.21 -13.25
N ILE A 221 -18.61 -4.80 -14.37
CA ILE A 221 -19.12 -5.72 -15.39
C ILE A 221 -17.99 -6.50 -16.07
N ARG A 222 -16.86 -5.87 -16.39
CA ARG A 222 -15.67 -6.57 -16.90
C ARG A 222 -15.18 -7.62 -15.91
N ARG A 223 -15.15 -7.27 -14.62
CA ARG A 223 -14.72 -8.16 -13.54
C ARG A 223 -15.64 -9.37 -13.37
N LEU A 224 -16.96 -9.18 -13.47
CA LEU A 224 -17.92 -10.29 -13.51
C LEU A 224 -17.78 -11.15 -14.78
N GLY A 225 -17.26 -10.59 -15.88
CA GLY A 225 -16.90 -11.36 -17.07
C GLY A 225 -15.82 -12.43 -16.81
N MET A 226 -15.01 -12.26 -15.76
CA MET A 226 -13.96 -13.20 -15.34
C MET A 226 -14.49 -14.39 -14.52
N ILE A 227 -15.81 -14.45 -14.22
CA ILE A 227 -16.46 -15.52 -13.43
C ILE A 227 -16.26 -16.93 -14.03
N ALA A 228 -15.78 -17.04 -15.27
CA ALA A 228 -15.78 -18.26 -16.09
C ALA A 228 -15.03 -19.49 -15.52
N GLN A 229 -14.45 -19.48 -14.31
CA GLN A 229 -13.87 -20.67 -13.66
C GLN A 229 -14.03 -20.71 -12.13
N SER A 230 -15.11 -20.18 -11.55
CA SER A 230 -15.29 -20.29 -10.09
C SER A 230 -15.57 -21.75 -9.69
N GLY A 231 -14.80 -22.28 -8.73
CA GLY A 231 -14.75 -23.69 -8.32
C GLY A 231 -16.05 -24.29 -7.76
N ASN A 232 -15.94 -25.27 -6.86
CA ASN A 232 -17.07 -25.98 -6.26
C ASN A 232 -16.90 -25.99 -4.74
N SER A 233 -17.36 -24.94 -4.06
CA SER A 233 -17.17 -24.77 -2.61
C SER A 233 -18.41 -24.19 -1.93
N SER A 234 -18.69 -24.70 -0.73
CA SER A 234 -19.74 -24.22 0.19
C SER A 234 -19.16 -23.58 1.47
N ASN A 235 -17.85 -23.26 1.48
CA ASN A 235 -17.16 -22.71 2.66
C ASN A 235 -17.56 -21.26 2.94
N SER A 236 -18.69 -21.10 3.66
CA SER A 236 -19.28 -19.80 3.96
C SER A 236 -18.47 -19.03 5.00
N GLU A 237 -18.01 -19.71 6.05
CA GLU A 237 -17.27 -19.07 7.15
C GLU A 237 -15.90 -18.56 6.69
N GLY A 238 -15.17 -19.34 5.89
CA GLY A 238 -13.90 -18.89 5.29
C GLY A 238 -14.08 -17.72 4.32
N ALA A 239 -15.18 -17.67 3.56
CA ALA A 239 -15.48 -16.53 2.69
C ALA A 239 -15.85 -15.27 3.49
N LEU A 240 -16.59 -15.41 4.59
CA LEU A 240 -16.90 -14.30 5.49
C LEU A 240 -15.64 -13.75 6.18
N ILE A 241 -14.70 -14.61 6.56
CA ILE A 241 -13.39 -14.20 7.10
C ILE A 241 -12.62 -13.39 6.04
N GLN A 242 -12.48 -13.91 4.82
CA GLN A 242 -11.78 -13.21 3.73
C GLN A 242 -12.43 -11.87 3.37
N ALA A 243 -13.76 -11.81 3.29
CA ALA A 243 -14.47 -10.56 3.05
C ALA A 243 -14.27 -9.57 4.20
N SER A 244 -14.32 -10.03 5.44
CA SER A 244 -14.12 -9.17 6.60
C SER A 244 -12.69 -8.62 6.65
N ASP A 245 -11.69 -9.45 6.34
CA ASP A 245 -10.28 -9.05 6.28
C ASP A 245 -10.06 -7.93 5.24
N MET A 246 -10.57 -8.10 4.03
CA MET A 246 -10.53 -7.07 2.97
C MET A 246 -11.23 -5.75 3.37
N LEU A 247 -12.26 -5.83 4.23
CA LEU A 247 -12.98 -4.66 4.75
C LEU A 247 -12.30 -4.02 5.96
N ALA A 248 -11.35 -4.69 6.62
CA ALA A 248 -10.76 -4.23 7.88
C ALA A 248 -10.07 -2.87 7.73
N ASP A 249 -9.44 -2.63 6.58
CA ASP A 249 -8.69 -1.41 6.26
C ASP A 249 -9.52 -0.36 5.52
N GLN A 250 -10.79 -0.65 5.21
CA GLN A 250 -11.67 0.28 4.52
C GLN A 250 -12.33 1.26 5.52
N ASP A 251 -12.37 2.53 5.13
CA ASP A 251 -13.21 3.55 5.76
C ASP A 251 -14.69 3.36 5.34
N GLY A 252 -15.62 3.88 6.14
CA GLY A 252 -17.05 3.80 5.83
C GLY A 252 -17.78 2.64 6.50
N VAL A 253 -19.10 2.56 6.23
CA VAL A 253 -19.92 1.43 6.65
C VAL A 253 -19.59 0.22 5.80
N ARG A 254 -18.96 -0.78 6.43
CA ARG A 254 -18.51 -2.03 5.80
C ARG A 254 -19.67 -2.98 5.59
N GLY A 255 -19.93 -3.34 4.33
CA GLY A 255 -21.01 -4.23 3.95
C GLY A 255 -20.54 -5.58 3.43
N ILE A 256 -21.19 -6.66 3.86
CA ILE A 256 -21.07 -7.98 3.21
C ILE A 256 -22.45 -8.41 2.75
N ILE A 257 -22.56 -8.89 1.51
CA ILE A 257 -23.79 -9.51 1.00
C ILE A 257 -23.45 -10.97 0.72
N LEU A 258 -24.02 -11.86 1.53
CA LEU A 258 -23.76 -13.28 1.53
C LEU A 258 -24.89 -14.03 0.83
N ILE A 259 -24.56 -14.83 -0.17
CA ILE A 259 -25.52 -15.65 -0.93
C ILE A 259 -25.12 -17.12 -0.87
N THR A 260 -25.84 -17.94 -0.11
CA THR A 260 -25.53 -19.38 0.06
C THR A 260 -26.74 -20.14 0.61
N ASP A 261 -26.71 -21.46 0.50
CA ASP A 261 -27.58 -22.37 1.24
C ASP A 261 -27.02 -22.73 2.64
N ALA A 262 -25.86 -22.17 3.01
CA ALA A 262 -25.17 -22.30 4.29
C ALA A 262 -24.78 -23.73 4.67
N ALA A 263 -24.65 -24.63 3.69
CA ALA A 263 -24.15 -25.99 3.87
C ALA A 263 -22.62 -26.00 4.12
N THR A 264 -22.20 -25.44 5.26
CA THR A 264 -20.79 -25.17 5.61
C THR A 264 -20.34 -25.90 6.89
N GLY A 265 -19.02 -26.11 7.00
CA GLY A 265 -18.34 -26.40 8.26
C GLY A 265 -18.21 -25.14 9.13
N GLN A 266 -17.85 -25.33 10.40
CA GLN A 266 -17.55 -24.26 11.34
C GLN A 266 -16.07 -23.89 11.31
N ASP A 267 -15.77 -22.61 11.46
CA ASP A 267 -14.43 -22.03 11.52
C ASP A 267 -14.31 -21.11 12.75
N ALA A 268 -13.50 -21.52 13.72
CA ALA A 268 -13.38 -20.85 15.02
C ALA A 268 -13.04 -19.34 14.95
N PRO A 269 -12.19 -18.84 14.03
CA PRO A 269 -11.81 -17.43 13.96
C PRO A 269 -12.91 -16.50 13.42
N LEU A 270 -14.01 -17.03 12.86
CA LEU A 270 -15.04 -16.19 12.22
C LEU A 270 -15.56 -15.11 13.16
N TRP A 271 -15.97 -15.48 14.38
CA TRP A 271 -16.59 -14.54 15.30
C TRP A 271 -15.60 -13.51 15.86
N GLU A 272 -14.32 -13.86 15.99
CA GLU A 272 -13.26 -12.90 16.33
C GLU A 272 -13.14 -11.84 15.23
N MET A 273 -13.09 -12.28 13.97
CA MET A 273 -13.01 -11.39 12.82
C MET A 273 -14.25 -10.49 12.69
N LEU A 274 -15.45 -11.06 12.83
CA LEU A 274 -16.71 -10.28 12.79
C LEU A 274 -16.82 -9.28 13.95
N THR A 275 -16.29 -9.61 15.14
CA THR A 275 -16.27 -8.68 16.28
C THR A 275 -15.28 -7.55 16.08
N LYS A 276 -14.14 -7.83 15.43
CA LYS A 276 -13.10 -6.85 15.10
C LYS A 276 -13.53 -5.90 13.99
N VAL A 277 -14.00 -6.44 12.87
CA VAL A 277 -14.31 -5.68 11.64
C VAL A 277 -15.71 -5.07 11.69
N ARG A 278 -16.65 -5.75 12.35
CA ARG A 278 -18.07 -5.40 12.49
C ARG A 278 -18.75 -5.09 11.14
N PRO A 279 -18.64 -5.95 10.12
CA PRO A 279 -19.35 -5.72 8.86
C PRO A 279 -20.86 -5.83 9.08
N ARG A 280 -21.65 -5.03 8.37
CA ARG A 280 -23.10 -5.21 8.26
C ARG A 280 -23.38 -6.28 7.22
N ILE A 281 -23.93 -7.42 7.63
CA ILE A 281 -24.14 -8.57 6.75
C ILE A 281 -25.59 -8.63 6.25
N GLY A 282 -25.77 -8.66 4.94
CA GLY A 282 -27.00 -9.06 4.28
C GLY A 282 -26.94 -10.54 3.90
N ALA A 283 -27.60 -11.39 4.68
CA ALA A 283 -27.63 -12.84 4.47
C ALA A 283 -28.83 -13.23 3.59
N LEU A 284 -28.58 -13.50 2.31
CA LEU A 284 -29.55 -13.94 1.31
C LEU A 284 -29.51 -15.48 1.22
N ALA A 285 -30.42 -16.13 1.94
CA ALA A 285 -30.42 -17.58 2.10
C ALA A 285 -31.13 -18.28 0.93
N ILE A 286 -30.39 -19.14 0.24
CA ILE A 286 -30.93 -20.02 -0.80
C ILE A 286 -31.59 -21.24 -0.13
N PRO A 287 -32.75 -21.72 -0.60
CA PRO A 287 -33.39 -22.91 -0.08
C PRO A 287 -32.50 -24.14 -0.24
N SER A 288 -32.21 -24.81 0.87
CA SER A 288 -31.52 -26.10 0.88
C SER A 288 -32.46 -27.30 0.71
N THR A 289 -33.76 -27.08 0.50
CA THR A 289 -34.77 -28.14 0.38
C THR A 289 -34.55 -28.98 -0.89
N GLY A 290 -33.98 -30.18 -0.71
CA GLY A 290 -33.66 -31.15 -1.77
C GLY A 290 -32.84 -32.34 -1.23
N ALA A 291 -32.51 -33.30 -2.11
CA ALA A 291 -31.94 -34.62 -1.75
C ALA A 291 -30.52 -34.63 -1.12
N PHE A 292 -29.95 -33.48 -0.74
CA PHE A 292 -28.52 -33.35 -0.37
C PHE A 292 -28.18 -32.44 0.83
N GLY A 293 -29.13 -31.75 1.47
CA GLY A 293 -28.88 -30.96 2.68
C GLY A 293 -29.14 -31.78 3.96
N PRO A 294 -28.16 -32.02 4.85
CA PRO A 294 -28.34 -32.88 6.02
C PRO A 294 -29.13 -32.20 7.16
N ASN A 295 -29.25 -30.87 7.17
CA ASN A 295 -29.93 -30.14 8.26
C ASN A 295 -30.38 -28.70 7.87
N PRO A 296 -31.54 -28.53 7.20
CA PRO A 296 -32.03 -27.24 6.71
C PRO A 296 -32.33 -26.22 7.82
N ASP A 297 -32.69 -26.68 9.02
CA ASP A 297 -32.96 -25.78 10.16
C ASP A 297 -31.67 -25.14 10.66
N ARG A 298 -30.59 -25.94 10.79
CA ARG A 298 -29.27 -25.42 11.17
C ARG A 298 -28.73 -24.40 10.16
N GLU A 299 -28.88 -24.68 8.87
CA GLU A 299 -28.41 -23.81 7.80
C GLU A 299 -29.12 -22.46 7.82
N ARG A 300 -30.43 -22.48 8.11
CA ARG A 300 -31.23 -21.27 8.33
C ARG A 300 -30.74 -20.48 9.55
N ASP A 301 -30.55 -21.16 10.69
CA ASP A 301 -30.07 -20.52 11.92
C ASP A 301 -28.71 -19.83 11.71
N LEU A 302 -27.80 -20.44 10.93
CA LEU A 302 -26.51 -19.83 10.59
C LEU A 302 -26.70 -18.53 9.80
N MET A 303 -27.53 -18.54 8.76
CA MET A 303 -27.81 -17.35 7.96
C MET A 303 -28.47 -16.24 8.78
N GLU A 304 -29.38 -16.59 9.69
CA GLU A 304 -29.97 -15.62 10.62
C GLU A 304 -28.94 -15.04 11.58
N ASN A 305 -28.04 -15.86 12.13
CA ASN A 305 -26.98 -15.41 13.02
C ASN A 305 -26.03 -14.44 12.32
N TRP A 306 -25.57 -14.77 11.11
CA TRP A 306 -24.72 -13.88 10.32
C TRP A 306 -25.46 -12.60 9.91
N GLY A 307 -26.73 -12.71 9.49
CA GLY A 307 -27.57 -11.56 9.15
C GLY A 307 -27.82 -10.58 10.31
N ARG A 308 -27.52 -10.95 11.56
CA ARG A 308 -27.67 -10.05 12.73
C ARG A 308 -26.43 -9.23 13.04
N VAL A 309 -25.29 -9.54 12.42
CA VAL A 309 -24.04 -8.84 12.67
C VAL A 309 -24.18 -7.36 12.28
N ASN A 310 -23.87 -6.48 13.23
CA ASN A 310 -23.86 -5.02 13.10
C ASN A 310 -25.11 -4.41 12.42
N GLY A 311 -26.30 -4.89 12.80
CA GLY A 311 -27.58 -4.37 12.27
C GLY A 311 -27.86 -4.79 10.82
N GLY A 312 -27.31 -5.93 10.41
CA GLY A 312 -27.56 -6.57 9.12
C GLY A 312 -29.02 -7.00 8.91
N PHE A 313 -29.25 -7.89 7.94
CA PHE A 313 -30.54 -8.54 7.78
C PHE A 313 -30.39 -9.93 7.20
N TYR A 314 -31.45 -10.71 7.37
CA TYR A 314 -31.62 -12.02 6.77
C TYR A 314 -32.82 -11.96 5.82
N GLN A 315 -32.72 -12.63 4.68
CA GLN A 315 -33.84 -12.83 3.77
C GLN A 315 -33.74 -14.20 3.12
N TYR A 316 -34.85 -14.94 3.15
CA TYR A 316 -34.99 -16.20 2.43
C TYR A 316 -35.33 -15.94 0.96
N ILE A 317 -34.71 -16.69 0.05
CA ILE A 317 -34.83 -16.47 -1.39
C ILE A 317 -35.68 -17.57 -2.03
N SER A 318 -36.91 -17.26 -2.39
CA SER A 318 -37.81 -18.18 -3.08
C SER A 318 -37.89 -17.89 -4.59
N THR A 319 -37.64 -16.65 -5.00
CA THR A 319 -37.78 -16.19 -6.38
C THR A 319 -36.59 -15.33 -6.84
N GLN A 320 -36.51 -15.06 -8.15
CA GLN A 320 -35.52 -14.12 -8.68
C GLN A 320 -35.74 -12.68 -8.18
N ALA A 321 -36.99 -12.27 -7.94
CA ALA A 321 -37.29 -10.93 -7.44
C ALA A 321 -36.70 -10.72 -6.04
N ASP A 322 -36.68 -11.78 -5.22
CA ASP A 322 -36.18 -11.74 -3.85
C ASP A 322 -34.68 -11.41 -3.79
N PHE A 323 -33.88 -11.83 -4.79
CA PHE A 323 -32.46 -11.44 -4.86
C PHE A 323 -32.30 -9.93 -5.04
N THR A 324 -33.09 -9.34 -5.93
CA THR A 324 -33.03 -7.90 -6.23
C THR A 324 -33.51 -7.09 -5.02
N GLU A 325 -34.63 -7.53 -4.42
CA GLU A 325 -35.20 -6.90 -3.24
C GLU A 325 -34.29 -7.03 -2.02
N GLY A 326 -33.71 -8.22 -1.80
CA GLY A 326 -32.76 -8.47 -0.73
C GLY A 326 -31.51 -7.62 -0.86
N PHE A 327 -30.97 -7.49 -2.06
CA PHE A 327 -29.85 -6.58 -2.30
C PHE A 327 -30.23 -5.12 -2.04
N ALA A 328 -31.36 -4.64 -2.57
CA ALA A 328 -31.82 -3.28 -2.34
C ALA A 328 -31.98 -2.99 -0.83
N ARG A 329 -32.56 -3.93 -0.07
CA ARG A 329 -32.65 -3.84 1.40
C ARG A 329 -31.28 -3.82 2.08
N ALA A 330 -30.33 -4.62 1.62
CA ALA A 330 -28.95 -4.63 2.13
C ALA A 330 -28.32 -3.26 2.02
N VAL A 331 -28.38 -2.70 0.82
CA VAL A 331 -27.80 -1.41 0.52
C VAL A 331 -28.54 -0.31 1.27
N ASP A 332 -29.88 -0.31 1.30
CA ASP A 332 -30.67 0.72 1.98
C ASP A 332 -30.41 0.76 3.49
N LYS A 333 -30.22 -0.40 4.13
CA LYS A 333 -29.74 -0.45 5.52
C LYS A 333 -28.38 0.22 5.68
N MET A 334 -27.52 0.22 4.66
CA MET A 334 -26.24 0.91 4.65
C MET A 334 -26.35 2.39 4.22
N ARG A 335 -27.47 2.87 3.65
CA ARG A 335 -27.64 4.26 3.17
C ARG A 335 -28.17 5.25 4.21
N GLY A 336 -28.68 4.77 5.34
CA GLY A 336 -29.24 5.64 6.38
C GLY A 336 -28.23 6.69 6.88
N PRO A 337 -28.69 7.85 7.40
CA PRO A 337 -27.79 8.86 7.95
C PRO A 337 -26.84 8.27 8.99
N LYS A 338 -25.60 8.74 8.98
CA LYS A 338 -24.53 8.30 9.88
C LYS A 338 -24.40 9.30 11.01
N PRO A 339 -24.87 8.98 12.22
CA PRO A 339 -24.64 9.85 13.36
C PRO A 339 -23.15 9.87 13.69
N TYR A 340 -22.67 11.01 14.15
CA TYR A 340 -21.35 11.13 14.72
C TYR A 340 -21.36 12.10 15.90
N GLU A 341 -20.43 11.88 16.83
CA GLU A 341 -20.05 12.85 17.85
C GLU A 341 -18.62 13.30 17.57
N MET A 342 -18.42 14.61 17.51
CA MET A 342 -17.13 15.19 17.18
C MET A 342 -16.64 16.10 18.31
N ARG A 343 -15.36 16.01 18.61
CA ARG A 343 -14.64 16.99 19.42
C ARG A 343 -13.47 17.53 18.63
N VAL A 344 -13.43 18.84 18.45
CA VAL A 344 -12.34 19.53 17.77
C VAL A 344 -11.56 20.35 18.77
N THR A 345 -10.25 20.16 18.81
CA THR A 345 -9.35 20.97 19.63
C THR A 345 -8.14 21.42 18.82
N LEU A 346 -7.48 22.47 19.29
CA LEU A 346 -6.25 22.97 18.73
C LEU A 346 -5.15 22.87 19.79
N GLY A 347 -3.95 22.48 19.37
CA GLY A 347 -2.81 22.32 20.25
C GLY A 347 -1.48 22.68 19.59
N PRO A 348 -0.38 22.69 20.35
CA PRO A 348 0.95 22.81 19.76
C PRO A 348 1.24 21.59 18.88
N VAL A 349 1.98 21.81 17.79
CA VAL A 349 2.51 20.71 16.96
C VAL A 349 3.50 19.93 17.80
N VAL A 350 3.17 18.67 18.06
CA VAL A 350 4.07 17.75 18.73
C VAL A 350 4.91 17.10 17.64
N ALA A 351 6.15 17.57 17.47
CA ALA A 351 7.11 16.92 16.60
C ALA A 351 7.24 15.47 17.03
N GLN A 352 7.01 14.56 16.10
CA GLN A 352 7.18 13.16 16.38
C GLN A 352 8.64 12.78 16.20
N PRO A 353 9.17 11.90 17.04
CA PRO A 353 10.44 11.27 16.74
C PRO A 353 10.33 10.54 15.41
N ASP A 354 11.38 10.64 14.60
CA ASP A 354 11.45 10.00 13.29
C ASP A 354 11.23 8.48 13.41
N GLY A 355 10.59 7.91 12.38
CA GLY A 355 10.70 6.49 12.10
C GLY A 355 11.95 6.22 11.27
N GLN A 356 12.18 4.95 10.95
CA GLN A 356 13.27 4.52 10.09
C GLN A 356 12.72 3.71 8.92
N LEU A 357 13.20 3.98 7.71
CA LEU A 357 12.91 3.20 6.52
C LEU A 357 14.15 2.41 6.12
N ARG A 358 14.04 1.09 6.09
CA ARG A 358 15.06 0.19 5.57
C ARG A 358 14.51 -0.56 4.37
N VAL A 359 15.08 -0.30 3.19
CA VAL A 359 14.73 -1.02 1.97
C VAL A 359 15.81 -2.04 1.70
N ILE A 360 15.45 -3.31 1.66
CA ILE A 360 16.36 -4.41 1.37
C ILE A 360 15.93 -5.15 0.11
N GLU A 361 16.91 -5.74 -0.57
CA GLU A 361 16.67 -6.75 -1.58
C GLU A 361 17.36 -8.03 -1.10
N THR A 362 16.56 -8.97 -0.59
CA THR A 362 17.10 -10.23 -0.04
C THR A 362 17.62 -11.10 -1.18
N LEU A 363 18.83 -11.63 -1.03
CA LEU A 363 19.40 -12.56 -2.00
C LEU A 363 18.67 -13.90 -1.92
N ALA A 364 17.67 -14.12 -2.78
CA ALA A 364 17.15 -15.45 -3.04
C ALA A 364 18.18 -16.25 -3.86
N GLU A 365 18.21 -17.58 -3.71
CA GLU A 365 18.91 -18.46 -4.66
C GLU A 365 18.38 -18.15 -6.06
N ARG A 366 19.19 -17.45 -6.85
CA ARG A 366 18.78 -16.90 -8.13
C ARG A 366 18.77 -18.04 -9.13
N ASP A 367 17.64 -18.23 -9.81
CA ASP A 367 17.59 -19.15 -10.94
C ASP A 367 18.56 -18.64 -12.01
N ALA A 368 19.52 -19.46 -12.43
CA ALA A 368 20.60 -19.04 -13.32
C ALA A 368 20.09 -18.55 -14.70
N ALA A 369 18.81 -18.80 -15.01
CA ALA A 369 18.11 -18.35 -16.20
C ALA A 369 17.37 -17.01 -16.04
N ALA A 370 17.31 -16.43 -14.82
CA ALA A 370 16.58 -15.19 -14.57
C ALA A 370 17.35 -13.95 -15.08
N PRO A 371 16.69 -12.99 -15.79
CA PRO A 371 17.32 -11.76 -16.27
C PRO A 371 17.91 -10.93 -15.13
N PRO A 372 19.05 -10.22 -15.29
CA PRO A 372 19.68 -9.43 -14.21
C PRO A 372 18.77 -8.36 -13.62
N ASN A 373 18.91 -8.10 -12.31
CA ASN A 373 18.11 -7.08 -11.62
C ASN A 373 18.51 -5.66 -12.05
N SER A 374 19.78 -5.46 -12.42
CA SER A 374 20.33 -4.21 -12.91
C SER A 374 21.66 -4.45 -13.64
N SER A 375 22.12 -3.43 -14.36
CA SER A 375 23.37 -3.46 -15.13
C SER A 375 24.31 -2.37 -14.64
N LEU A 376 25.60 -2.67 -14.52
CA LEU A 376 26.65 -1.74 -14.09
C LEU A 376 27.82 -1.77 -15.08
N LEU A 377 28.14 -0.63 -15.69
CA LEU A 377 29.33 -0.45 -16.51
C LEU A 377 30.38 0.35 -15.74
N ILE A 378 31.56 -0.23 -15.57
CA ILE A 378 32.68 0.45 -14.93
C ILE A 378 33.57 1.07 -16.02
N LEU A 379 33.82 2.37 -15.91
CA LEU A 379 34.78 3.12 -16.70
C LEU A 379 36.03 3.34 -15.84
N ILE A 380 37.13 2.64 -16.14
CA ILE A 380 38.36 2.72 -15.35
C ILE A 380 39.45 3.51 -16.08
N ASP A 381 40.07 4.42 -15.35
CA ASP A 381 41.25 5.17 -15.77
C ASP A 381 42.50 4.29 -15.74
N THR A 382 43.20 4.22 -16.88
CA THR A 382 44.50 3.56 -17.03
C THR A 382 45.59 4.52 -17.52
N SER A 383 45.41 5.82 -17.29
CA SER A 383 46.35 6.88 -17.62
C SER A 383 47.64 6.81 -16.78
N GLY A 384 48.63 7.62 -17.15
CA GLY A 384 49.94 7.62 -16.49
C GLY A 384 49.90 8.02 -15.00
N SER A 385 48.93 8.83 -14.58
CA SER A 385 48.76 9.25 -13.18
C SER A 385 48.44 8.08 -12.25
N MET A 386 47.74 7.06 -12.75
CA MET A 386 47.42 5.84 -11.99
C MET A 386 48.65 4.99 -11.61
N LEU A 387 49.85 5.32 -12.12
CA LEU A 387 51.13 4.74 -11.70
C LEU A 387 51.72 5.40 -10.43
N GLN A 388 51.17 6.54 -10.00
CA GLN A 388 51.53 7.19 -8.74
C GLN A 388 51.23 6.28 -7.55
N ARG A 389 51.89 6.55 -6.42
CA ARG A 389 51.79 5.72 -5.22
C ARG A 389 51.04 6.41 -4.11
N ILE A 390 50.25 5.62 -3.39
CA ILE A 390 49.64 5.96 -2.10
C ILE A 390 50.07 4.86 -1.13
N ASP A 391 50.64 5.24 0.01
CA ASP A 391 51.11 4.32 1.06
C ASP A 391 51.96 3.14 0.54
N GLY A 392 52.80 3.42 -0.45
CA GLY A 392 53.71 2.44 -1.04
C GLY A 392 53.09 1.51 -2.09
N GLN A 393 51.79 1.54 -2.35
CA GLN A 393 51.12 0.82 -3.45
C GLN A 393 50.79 1.75 -4.60
N ARG A 394 50.76 1.25 -5.84
CA ARG A 394 50.35 2.07 -6.99
C ARG A 394 48.82 2.22 -7.00
N ARG A 395 48.32 3.39 -7.40
CA ARG A 395 46.88 3.69 -7.42
C ARG A 395 46.07 2.64 -8.18
N TYR A 396 46.52 2.20 -9.35
CA TYR A 396 45.82 1.15 -10.10
C TYR A 396 45.71 -0.21 -9.37
N GLN A 397 46.67 -0.55 -8.49
CA GLN A 397 46.64 -1.80 -7.74
C GLN A 397 45.56 -1.75 -6.64
N ILE A 398 45.40 -0.57 -6.03
CA ILE A 398 44.33 -0.30 -5.06
C ILE A 398 42.96 -0.38 -5.77
N ALA A 399 42.84 0.26 -6.94
CA ALA A 399 41.65 0.19 -7.79
C ALA A 399 41.30 -1.25 -8.19
N GLN A 400 42.27 -2.05 -8.65
CA GLN A 400 42.06 -3.48 -8.97
C GLN A 400 41.53 -4.29 -7.79
N THR A 401 42.06 -4.03 -6.59
CA THR A 401 41.63 -4.72 -5.37
C THR A 401 40.18 -4.37 -5.03
N ALA A 402 39.84 -3.08 -5.05
CA ALA A 402 38.49 -2.61 -4.73
C ALA A 402 37.46 -3.10 -5.78
N LEU A 403 37.80 -3.02 -7.06
CA LEU A 403 36.94 -3.52 -8.15
C LEU A 403 36.73 -5.03 -8.07
N SER A 404 37.74 -5.79 -7.64
CA SER A 404 37.60 -7.24 -7.44
C SER A 404 36.59 -7.57 -6.32
N GLN A 405 36.49 -6.74 -5.28
CA GLN A 405 35.46 -6.90 -4.25
C GLN A 405 34.08 -6.49 -4.75
N LEU A 406 34.00 -5.40 -5.53
CA LEU A 406 32.76 -4.98 -6.17
C LEU A 406 32.19 -6.09 -7.07
N VAL A 407 33.03 -6.72 -7.89
CA VAL A 407 32.63 -7.83 -8.77
C VAL A 407 32.01 -8.98 -7.98
N LYS A 408 32.63 -9.41 -6.87
CA LYS A 408 32.09 -10.46 -5.99
C LYS A 408 30.76 -10.04 -5.36
N SER A 409 30.65 -8.78 -4.92
CA SER A 409 29.41 -8.25 -4.34
C SER A 409 28.28 -8.18 -5.37
N ALA A 410 28.59 -7.80 -6.61
CA ALA A 410 27.64 -7.75 -7.70
C ALA A 410 27.19 -9.15 -8.15
N GLU A 411 28.10 -10.12 -8.17
CA GLU A 411 27.78 -11.53 -8.40
C GLU A 411 26.76 -12.03 -7.38
N ALA A 412 27.03 -11.81 -6.09
CA ALA A 412 26.12 -12.18 -5.01
C ALA A 412 24.74 -11.51 -5.17
N ARG A 413 24.68 -10.29 -5.72
CA ARG A 413 23.46 -9.50 -5.94
C ARG A 413 22.78 -9.72 -7.30
N GLY A 414 23.34 -10.55 -8.19
CA GLY A 414 22.78 -10.76 -9.52
C GLY A 414 22.79 -9.48 -10.39
N ILE A 415 23.84 -8.66 -10.26
CA ILE A 415 24.06 -7.46 -11.07
C ILE A 415 24.97 -7.83 -12.23
N ALA A 416 24.53 -7.53 -13.47
CA ALA A 416 25.38 -7.73 -14.64
C ALA A 416 26.44 -6.63 -14.69
N ILE A 417 27.73 -7.00 -14.77
CA ILE A 417 28.85 -6.05 -14.82
C ILE A 417 29.52 -6.06 -16.18
N GLY A 418 29.86 -4.87 -16.67
CA GLY A 418 30.79 -4.65 -17.78
C GLY A 418 31.96 -3.75 -17.35
N LEU A 419 33.05 -3.80 -18.11
CA LEU A 419 34.27 -3.04 -17.83
C LEU A 419 34.86 -2.45 -19.11
N ARG A 420 35.03 -1.13 -19.12
CA ARG A 420 35.75 -0.37 -20.14
C ARG A 420 36.88 0.40 -19.51
N GLN A 421 38.06 0.34 -20.14
CA GLN A 421 39.20 1.17 -19.76
C GLN A 421 39.33 2.37 -20.71
N PHE A 422 39.87 3.49 -20.21
CA PHE A 422 40.31 4.63 -21.01
C PHE A 422 41.77 4.99 -20.68
N GLY A 423 42.49 5.51 -21.67
CA GLY A 423 43.95 5.68 -21.59
C GLY A 423 44.69 4.39 -21.99
N VAL A 424 44.30 3.80 -23.12
CA VAL A 424 44.72 2.45 -23.55
C VAL A 424 46.14 2.37 -24.09
N ALA A 425 46.69 3.50 -24.56
CA ALA A 425 48.02 3.58 -25.14
C ALA A 425 48.62 4.99 -24.92
N PRO A 426 49.95 5.14 -24.96
CA PRO A 426 50.62 6.43 -24.90
C PRO A 426 50.09 7.38 -25.99
N ASP A 427 49.82 8.63 -25.62
CA ASP A 427 49.34 9.70 -26.51
C ASP A 427 48.04 9.40 -27.28
N ALA A 428 47.31 8.34 -26.91
CA ALA A 428 46.03 7.98 -27.52
C ALA A 428 44.84 8.55 -26.74
N CYS A 429 43.79 8.94 -27.48
CA CYS A 429 42.51 9.40 -26.95
C CYS A 429 41.40 8.36 -27.16
N ASP A 430 41.77 7.09 -26.98
CA ASP A 430 40.90 5.93 -27.19
C ASP A 430 40.49 5.26 -25.86
N SER A 431 39.39 4.52 -25.91
CA SER A 431 38.92 3.63 -24.85
C SER A 431 38.66 2.22 -25.40
N ALA A 432 38.72 1.19 -24.54
CA ALA A 432 38.49 -0.19 -24.94
C ALA A 432 37.54 -0.91 -23.99
N LEU A 433 36.54 -1.61 -24.55
CA LEU A 433 35.69 -2.53 -23.80
C LEU A 433 36.52 -3.78 -23.50
N LEU A 434 36.83 -4.02 -22.24
CA LEU A 434 37.52 -5.22 -21.80
C LEU A 434 36.55 -6.37 -21.54
N ALA A 435 35.34 -6.00 -21.13
CA ALA A 435 34.29 -6.95 -20.79
C ALA A 435 32.91 -6.38 -21.11
N PRO A 436 32.10 -7.08 -21.94
CA PRO A 436 30.70 -6.72 -22.12
C PRO A 436 29.91 -6.96 -20.83
N ILE A 437 28.79 -6.24 -20.68
CA ILE A 437 27.89 -6.39 -19.53
C ILE A 437 27.29 -7.80 -19.54
N SER A 438 27.58 -8.58 -18.50
CA SER A 438 27.08 -9.96 -18.39
C SER A 438 27.04 -10.43 -16.94
N LEU A 439 26.09 -11.33 -16.63
CA LEU A 439 26.08 -12.11 -15.39
C LEU A 439 27.10 -13.25 -15.42
N TYR A 440 27.43 -13.78 -16.60
CA TYR A 440 28.24 -14.99 -16.79
C TYR A 440 29.74 -14.72 -16.99
N ALA A 441 30.17 -13.45 -17.01
CA ALA A 441 31.56 -13.06 -17.24
C ALA A 441 32.33 -12.75 -15.93
N LEU A 442 31.72 -12.97 -14.77
CA LEU A 442 32.26 -12.56 -13.47
C LEU A 442 33.49 -13.38 -13.04
N GLU A 443 33.56 -14.66 -13.40
CA GLU A 443 34.75 -15.51 -13.16
C GLU A 443 35.97 -15.05 -13.97
N ASP A 444 35.78 -14.51 -15.19
CA ASP A 444 36.85 -13.95 -16.02
C ASP A 444 37.19 -12.49 -15.67
N MET A 445 36.31 -11.76 -14.97
CA MET A 445 36.52 -10.34 -14.64
C MET A 445 37.71 -10.11 -13.72
N ALA A 446 37.90 -10.97 -12.71
CA ALA A 446 39.09 -10.88 -11.86
C ALA A 446 40.38 -11.08 -12.68
N GLY A 447 40.36 -11.99 -13.66
CA GLY A 447 41.47 -12.23 -14.57
C GLY A 447 41.76 -11.05 -15.51
N ILE A 448 40.71 -10.38 -15.99
CA ILE A 448 40.81 -9.18 -16.82
C ILE A 448 41.36 -8.01 -16.00
N LEU A 449 40.80 -7.74 -14.82
CA LEU A 449 41.26 -6.68 -13.92
C LEU A 449 42.75 -6.81 -13.62
N ASN A 450 43.23 -8.03 -13.31
CA ASN A 450 44.65 -8.29 -13.03
C ASN A 450 45.60 -8.04 -14.21
N LYS A 451 45.10 -8.01 -15.45
CA LYS A 451 45.89 -7.75 -16.67
C LYS A 451 45.95 -6.27 -17.04
N ILE A 452 45.13 -5.43 -16.41
CA ILE A 452 45.13 -3.99 -16.64
C ILE A 452 46.43 -3.41 -16.10
N LEU A 453 47.20 -2.76 -16.96
CA LEU A 453 48.45 -2.09 -16.61
C LEU A 453 48.44 -0.70 -17.23
N PRO A 454 48.40 0.37 -16.40
CA PRO A 454 48.49 1.73 -16.92
C PRO A 454 49.80 1.95 -17.68
N GLN A 455 49.75 2.78 -18.71
CA GLN A 455 50.90 3.11 -19.55
C GLN A 455 51.42 4.52 -19.23
N ASN A 456 52.75 4.69 -19.26
CA ASN A 456 53.33 6.04 -19.18
C ASN A 456 52.86 6.87 -20.38
N ASN A 457 52.55 8.15 -20.15
CA ASN A 457 52.04 9.10 -21.15
C ASN A 457 50.68 8.74 -21.77
N ALA A 458 49.93 7.79 -21.19
CA ALA A 458 48.53 7.63 -21.56
C ALA A 458 47.71 8.84 -21.06
N ARG A 459 46.83 9.34 -21.94
CA ARG A 459 45.89 10.43 -21.66
C ARG A 459 44.59 9.89 -21.04
N THR A 460 43.68 10.80 -20.67
CA THR A 460 42.45 10.54 -19.91
C THR A 460 41.21 10.93 -20.75
N PRO A 461 40.81 10.13 -21.76
CA PRO A 461 39.70 10.46 -22.66
C PRO A 461 38.33 10.02 -22.09
N ILE A 462 37.87 10.70 -21.04
CA ILE A 462 36.61 10.43 -20.33
C ILE A 462 35.41 10.61 -21.27
N ALA A 463 35.37 11.71 -22.03
CA ALA A 463 34.29 12.00 -22.98
C ALA A 463 34.17 10.91 -24.05
N ALA A 464 35.30 10.44 -24.60
CA ALA A 464 35.30 9.37 -25.59
C ALA A 464 34.85 8.03 -24.98
N ALA A 465 35.20 7.77 -23.73
CA ALA A 465 34.75 6.57 -23.02
C ALA A 465 33.24 6.58 -22.76
N LEU A 466 32.68 7.73 -22.39
CA LEU A 466 31.23 7.94 -22.21
C LEU A 466 30.47 7.84 -23.53
N ALA A 467 30.99 8.41 -24.62
CA ALA A 467 30.38 8.27 -25.95
C ALA A 467 30.27 6.81 -26.39
N MET A 468 31.27 5.97 -26.06
CA MET A 468 31.22 4.53 -26.33
C MET A 468 30.33 3.76 -25.36
N ALA A 469 30.17 4.24 -24.13
CA ALA A 469 29.36 3.60 -23.09
C ALA A 469 27.89 3.43 -23.52
N GLY A 470 27.34 4.35 -24.32
CA GLY A 470 25.99 4.21 -24.86
C GLY A 470 25.80 2.93 -25.68
N ASN A 471 26.80 2.57 -26.50
CA ASN A 471 26.78 1.32 -27.27
C ASN A 471 26.95 0.09 -26.37
N ASP A 472 27.78 0.19 -25.33
CA ASP A 472 28.01 -0.91 -24.39
C ASP A 472 26.75 -1.22 -23.56
N LEU A 473 25.93 -0.20 -23.31
CA LEU A 473 24.65 -0.29 -22.60
C LEU A 473 23.48 -0.76 -23.48
N ALA A 474 23.68 -0.98 -24.78
CA ALA A 474 22.58 -1.30 -25.70
C ALA A 474 21.79 -2.57 -25.32
N ASN A 475 22.41 -3.53 -24.62
CA ASN A 475 21.77 -4.75 -24.12
C ASN A 475 21.60 -4.77 -22.60
N ALA A 476 21.83 -3.64 -21.93
CA ALA A 476 21.64 -3.53 -20.49
C ALA A 476 20.17 -3.71 -20.13
N GLN A 477 19.92 -4.46 -19.05
CA GLN A 477 18.58 -4.65 -18.49
C GLN A 477 18.48 -3.97 -17.12
N GLY A 478 17.26 -3.63 -16.70
CA GLY A 478 16.99 -2.83 -15.52
C GLY A 478 17.40 -1.36 -15.70
N ALA A 479 17.59 -0.62 -14.60
CA ALA A 479 18.22 0.71 -14.65
C ALA A 479 19.75 0.56 -14.81
N PRO A 480 20.32 0.88 -15.99
CA PRO A 480 21.76 0.85 -16.17
C PRO A 480 22.43 1.94 -15.31
N ARG A 481 23.63 1.63 -14.83
CA ARG A 481 24.51 2.57 -14.13
C ARG A 481 25.89 2.58 -14.74
N ILE A 482 26.54 3.72 -14.69
CA ILE A 482 27.95 3.90 -15.02
C ILE A 482 28.66 4.36 -13.75
N VAL A 483 29.81 3.76 -13.46
CA VAL A 483 30.73 4.25 -12.43
C VAL A 483 32.06 4.59 -13.09
N ILE A 484 32.45 5.86 -13.00
CA ILE A 484 33.74 6.35 -13.49
C ILE A 484 34.73 6.33 -12.33
N LEU A 485 35.83 5.63 -12.47
CA LEU A 485 36.95 5.65 -11.52
C LEU A 485 38.14 6.33 -12.20
N THR A 486 38.51 7.53 -11.72
CA THR A 486 39.59 8.33 -12.31
C THR A 486 40.39 9.09 -11.26
N ASP A 487 41.66 9.38 -11.56
CA ASP A 487 42.54 10.20 -10.74
C ASP A 487 42.99 11.50 -11.44
N GLY A 488 42.39 11.85 -12.58
CA GLY A 488 42.82 12.99 -13.39
C GLY A 488 41.72 13.62 -14.26
N GLU A 489 41.98 14.84 -14.71
CA GLU A 489 41.09 15.59 -15.60
C GLU A 489 41.07 15.03 -17.03
N GLU A 490 40.07 15.43 -17.81
CA GLU A 490 39.99 15.16 -19.25
C GLU A 490 41.17 15.81 -19.99
N THR A 491 41.95 15.03 -20.75
CA THR A 491 43.18 15.51 -21.43
C THR A 491 43.17 15.29 -22.95
N CYS A 492 42.00 15.01 -23.52
CA CYS A 492 41.81 14.74 -24.95
C CYS A 492 40.85 15.70 -25.65
N ASP A 493 40.72 16.93 -25.13
CA ASP A 493 39.89 18.00 -25.69
C ASP A 493 38.39 17.64 -25.83
N GLY A 494 37.94 16.60 -25.11
CA GLY A 494 36.54 16.19 -25.06
C GLY A 494 35.72 17.02 -24.07
N ASP A 495 34.39 16.90 -24.17
CA ASP A 495 33.45 17.46 -23.20
C ASP A 495 32.67 16.32 -22.51
N PRO A 496 33.12 15.87 -21.31
CA PRO A 496 32.44 14.80 -20.59
C PRO A 496 31.01 15.16 -20.19
N LYS A 497 30.74 16.43 -19.86
CA LYS A 497 29.38 16.87 -19.49
C LYS A 497 28.45 16.75 -20.69
N GLN A 498 28.88 17.19 -21.87
CA GLN A 498 28.10 17.03 -23.09
C GLN A 498 27.89 15.56 -23.43
N ALA A 499 28.91 14.70 -23.30
CA ALA A 499 28.77 13.26 -23.55
C ALA A 499 27.74 12.60 -22.62
N ILE A 500 27.64 13.04 -21.36
CA ILE A 500 26.60 12.60 -20.41
C ILE A 500 25.21 13.03 -20.88
N LEU A 501 25.06 14.29 -21.29
CA LEU A 501 23.79 14.81 -21.80
C LEU A 501 23.35 14.10 -23.08
N ASP A 502 24.29 13.81 -23.98
CA ASP A 502 24.03 13.09 -25.23
C ASP A 502 23.48 11.67 -24.98
N LEU A 503 23.93 10.98 -23.91
CA LEU A 503 23.37 9.68 -23.52
C LEU A 503 21.89 9.81 -23.13
N ALA A 504 21.55 10.83 -22.35
CA ALA A 504 20.16 11.10 -21.97
C ALA A 504 19.30 11.47 -23.18
N GLU A 505 19.81 12.27 -24.13
CA GLU A 505 19.12 12.61 -25.38
C GLU A 505 18.87 11.41 -26.28
N GLN A 506 19.74 10.40 -26.24
CA GLN A 506 19.55 9.11 -26.93
C GLN A 506 18.49 8.21 -26.27
N GLY A 507 17.87 8.67 -25.17
CA GLY A 507 16.88 7.90 -24.40
C GLY A 507 17.50 6.86 -23.48
N ILE A 508 18.83 6.91 -23.26
CA ILE A 508 19.53 6.02 -22.34
C ILE A 508 19.44 6.62 -20.94
N ALA A 509 18.42 6.24 -20.18
CA ALA A 509 18.28 6.63 -18.78
C ALA A 509 19.30 5.88 -17.92
N VAL A 510 20.47 6.51 -17.70
CA VAL A 510 21.60 5.94 -16.95
C VAL A 510 22.02 6.86 -15.81
N ARG A 511 22.24 6.29 -14.63
CA ARG A 511 22.88 7.00 -13.50
C ARG A 511 24.39 6.96 -13.67
N ILE A 512 25.08 8.08 -13.50
CA ILE A 512 26.54 8.17 -13.65
C ILE A 512 27.17 8.68 -12.36
N ASP A 513 27.80 7.79 -11.61
CA ASP A 513 28.59 8.14 -10.42
C ASP A 513 30.06 8.31 -10.79
N ILE A 514 30.75 9.23 -10.12
CA ILE A 514 32.17 9.50 -10.32
C ILE A 514 32.91 9.29 -9.00
N VAL A 515 33.85 8.37 -9.00
CA VAL A 515 34.77 8.12 -7.89
C VAL A 515 36.13 8.68 -8.26
N GLY A 516 36.44 9.85 -7.69
CA GLY A 516 37.75 10.47 -7.81
C GLY A 516 38.73 9.83 -6.85
N PHE A 517 39.92 9.42 -7.34
CA PHE A 517 40.93 8.79 -6.50
C PHE A 517 42.12 9.70 -6.23
N ALA A 518 42.25 10.16 -5.00
CA ALA A 518 43.27 11.08 -4.52
C ALA A 518 43.35 12.36 -5.38
N ILE A 519 42.18 12.99 -5.57
CA ILE A 519 42.05 14.30 -6.22
C ILE A 519 42.32 15.38 -5.17
N ASP A 520 43.41 16.13 -5.36
CA ASP A 520 43.79 17.23 -4.46
C ASP A 520 43.30 18.60 -4.96
N ASP A 521 42.82 18.69 -6.20
CA ASP A 521 42.34 19.93 -6.82
C ASP A 521 40.83 20.14 -6.54
N PRO A 522 40.45 21.18 -5.79
CA PRO A 522 39.05 21.51 -5.54
C PRO A 522 38.27 21.85 -6.83
N ALA A 523 38.89 22.50 -7.82
CA ALA A 523 38.21 22.88 -9.05
C ALA A 523 37.87 21.65 -9.90
N LEU A 524 38.76 20.65 -9.91
CA LEU A 524 38.50 19.36 -10.54
C LEU A 524 37.41 18.58 -9.78
N SER A 525 37.42 18.65 -8.44
CA SER A 525 36.38 18.04 -7.60
C SER A 525 34.98 18.63 -7.90
N ASP A 526 34.88 19.96 -8.00
CA ASP A 526 33.65 20.66 -8.37
C ASP A 526 33.19 20.27 -9.79
N THR A 527 34.14 20.14 -10.72
CA THR A 527 33.87 19.71 -12.09
C THR A 527 33.28 18.29 -12.13
N PHE A 528 33.84 17.36 -11.36
CA PHE A 528 33.30 16.00 -11.25
C PHE A 528 31.93 15.96 -10.57
N ALA A 529 31.69 16.79 -9.55
CA ALA A 529 30.38 16.92 -8.94
C ALA A 529 29.33 17.41 -9.96
N ASP A 530 29.69 18.40 -10.79
CA ASP A 530 28.86 18.91 -11.87
C ASP A 530 28.53 17.85 -12.93
N TRP A 531 29.49 17.01 -13.29
CA TRP A 531 29.30 15.92 -14.26
C TRP A 531 28.42 14.81 -13.69
N ALA A 532 28.68 14.37 -12.45
CA ALA A 532 27.87 13.37 -11.78
C ALA A 532 26.41 13.86 -11.64
N ALA A 533 26.20 15.13 -11.28
CA ALA A 533 24.87 15.73 -11.19
C ALA A 533 24.14 15.74 -12.56
N ALA A 534 24.85 16.03 -13.66
CA ALA A 534 24.28 15.95 -15.01
C ALA A 534 23.83 14.52 -15.36
N GLY A 535 24.54 13.51 -14.85
CA GLY A 535 24.21 12.09 -14.99
C GLY A 535 23.34 11.54 -13.86
N GLN A 536 22.72 12.40 -13.04
CA GLN A 536 21.87 12.02 -11.89
C GLN A 536 22.56 11.11 -10.85
N GLY A 537 23.89 11.06 -10.83
CA GLY A 537 24.67 10.31 -9.85
C GLY A 537 25.36 11.20 -8.83
N GLN A 538 26.34 10.65 -8.13
CA GLN A 538 27.10 11.30 -7.07
C GLN A 538 28.60 11.31 -7.37
N TYR A 539 29.29 12.34 -6.87
CA TYR A 539 30.75 12.41 -6.86
C TYR A 539 31.28 12.11 -5.45
N VAL A 540 32.27 11.23 -5.37
CA VAL A 540 32.98 10.93 -4.12
C VAL A 540 34.48 10.97 -4.39
N ASN A 541 35.22 11.74 -3.59
CA ASN A 541 36.67 11.71 -3.57
C ASN A 541 37.16 10.75 -2.47
N VAL A 542 38.02 9.81 -2.82
CA VAL A 542 38.56 8.79 -1.91
C VAL A 542 40.08 8.80 -1.94
N SER A 543 40.74 8.43 -0.85
CA SER A 543 42.20 8.49 -0.72
C SER A 543 42.86 7.18 -0.31
N ASP A 544 42.07 6.13 -0.02
CA ASP A 544 42.57 4.84 0.45
C ASP A 544 41.68 3.68 -0.04
N LEU A 545 42.14 2.44 0.17
CA LEU A 545 41.43 1.24 -0.29
C LEU A 545 40.04 1.10 0.35
N ALA A 546 39.91 1.35 1.65
CA ALA A 546 38.66 1.12 2.37
C ALA A 546 37.60 2.16 2.00
N SER A 547 37.99 3.42 1.80
CA SER A 547 37.10 4.45 1.27
C SER A 547 36.71 4.16 -0.18
N LEU A 548 37.64 3.68 -1.02
CA LEU A 548 37.36 3.29 -2.40
C LEU A 548 36.40 2.09 -2.50
N GLU A 549 36.61 1.04 -1.71
CA GLU A 549 35.71 -0.12 -1.66
C GLU A 549 34.28 0.27 -1.28
N ARG A 550 34.13 1.15 -0.29
CA ARG A 550 32.82 1.67 0.13
C ARG A 550 32.16 2.50 -0.97
N ALA A 551 32.90 3.46 -1.55
CA ALA A 551 32.37 4.33 -2.60
C ALA A 551 31.90 3.53 -3.83
N LEU A 552 32.68 2.52 -4.25
CA LEU A 552 32.30 1.64 -5.35
C LEU A 552 31.07 0.77 -5.02
N LEU A 553 30.98 0.28 -3.77
CA LEU A 553 29.81 -0.48 -3.33
C LEU A 553 28.55 0.39 -3.33
N ASP A 554 28.61 1.59 -2.77
CA ASP A 554 27.49 2.54 -2.71
C ASP A 554 27.06 2.99 -4.12
N ALA A 555 28.03 3.29 -5.00
CA ALA A 555 27.78 3.60 -6.40
C ALA A 555 27.17 2.42 -7.18
N SER A 556 27.29 1.19 -6.67
CA SER A 556 26.63 0.01 -7.25
C SER A 556 25.25 -0.29 -6.67
N GLN A 557 24.81 0.44 -5.63
CA GLN A 557 23.50 0.24 -5.02
C GLN A 557 22.41 1.00 -5.78
N THR A 558 21.20 0.42 -5.79
CA THR A 558 20.01 1.05 -6.37
C THR A 558 19.51 2.11 -5.41
N GLN A 559 19.15 3.29 -5.91
CA GLN A 559 18.60 4.35 -5.07
C GLN A 559 17.08 4.25 -5.01
N TYR A 560 16.52 4.78 -3.93
CA TYR A 560 15.09 5.00 -3.78
C TYR A 560 14.83 6.41 -3.27
N ARG A 561 13.62 6.90 -3.54
CA ARG A 561 13.08 8.14 -3.00
C ARG A 561 11.75 7.86 -2.31
N ALA A 562 11.60 8.36 -1.08
CA ALA A 562 10.33 8.39 -0.38
C ALA A 562 9.84 9.85 -0.35
N ILE A 563 8.64 10.09 -0.90
CA ILE A 563 8.06 11.42 -1.08
C ILE A 563 6.77 11.49 -0.25
N ALA A 564 6.73 12.39 0.72
CA ALA A 564 5.53 12.68 1.49
C ALA A 564 4.55 13.57 0.72
N VAL A 565 3.29 13.58 1.17
CA VAL A 565 2.19 14.36 0.55
C VAL A 565 2.47 15.86 0.55
N ASP A 566 3.22 16.37 1.53
CA ASP A 566 3.63 17.78 1.63
C ASP A 566 4.86 18.12 0.77
N GLY A 567 5.39 17.16 0.01
CA GLY A 567 6.56 17.30 -0.84
C GLY A 567 7.89 17.05 -0.14
N PHE A 568 7.90 16.75 1.18
CA PHE A 568 9.13 16.33 1.85
C PHE A 568 9.66 15.06 1.18
N THR A 569 10.91 15.11 0.72
CA THR A 569 11.54 14.00 0.00
C THR A 569 12.78 13.56 0.76
N VAL A 570 12.91 12.26 0.96
CA VAL A 570 14.13 11.64 1.46
C VAL A 570 14.60 10.57 0.48
N SER A 571 15.92 10.43 0.34
CA SER A 571 16.54 9.44 -0.54
C SER A 571 17.38 8.47 0.26
N GLY A 572 17.46 7.24 -0.22
CA GLY A 572 18.30 6.20 0.37
C GLY A 572 18.74 5.19 -0.67
N THR A 573 19.49 4.18 -0.22
CA THR A 573 19.94 3.09 -1.08
C THR A 573 19.33 1.76 -0.66
N VAL A 574 18.97 0.95 -1.65
CA VAL A 574 18.53 -0.43 -1.47
C VAL A 574 19.68 -1.25 -0.90
N SER A 575 19.41 -1.97 0.18
CA SER A 575 20.37 -2.71 1.00
C SER A 575 21.41 -1.81 1.70
N GLY A 576 21.14 -0.52 1.81
CA GLY A 576 21.91 0.43 2.62
C GLY A 576 21.45 0.49 4.08
N ASP A 577 21.91 1.53 4.78
CA ASP A 577 21.48 1.82 6.14
C ASP A 577 20.03 2.33 6.18
N ALA A 578 19.39 2.17 7.34
CA ALA A 578 18.05 2.68 7.54
C ALA A 578 18.07 4.21 7.57
N VAL A 579 17.14 4.83 6.86
CA VAL A 579 17.04 6.28 6.75
C VAL A 579 15.99 6.79 7.73
N ALA A 580 16.35 7.78 8.55
CA ALA A 580 15.40 8.43 9.45
C ALA A 580 14.50 9.40 8.67
N LEU A 581 13.20 9.33 8.93
CA LEU A 581 12.20 10.20 8.31
C LEU A 581 10.99 10.41 9.24
N PRO A 582 10.32 11.56 9.16
CA PRO A 582 9.14 11.83 9.97
C PRO A 582 8.06 10.75 9.80
N ALA A 583 7.33 10.46 10.88
CA ALA A 583 6.18 9.57 10.79
C ALA A 583 5.12 10.15 9.83
N GLY A 584 4.60 9.32 8.93
CA GLY A 584 3.68 9.77 7.87
C GLY A 584 3.56 8.80 6.71
N ARG A 585 2.72 9.16 5.73
CA ARG A 585 2.51 8.40 4.50
C ARG A 585 3.42 8.91 3.39
N TYR A 586 4.10 8.00 2.71
CA TYR A 586 5.04 8.29 1.63
C TYR A 586 4.74 7.47 0.38
N THR A 587 5.02 8.05 -0.78
CA THR A 587 5.18 7.31 -2.03
C THR A 587 6.65 6.91 -2.17
N LEU A 588 6.91 5.62 -2.18
CA LEU A 588 8.23 5.03 -2.42
C LEU A 588 8.43 4.78 -3.92
N MET A 589 9.46 5.40 -4.47
CA MET A 589 9.93 5.24 -5.85
C MET A 589 11.31 4.60 -5.83
N ILE A 590 11.53 3.56 -6.62
CA ILE A 590 12.82 2.85 -6.69
C ILE A 590 13.35 2.97 -8.11
N ASP A 591 14.59 3.42 -8.24
CA ASP A 591 15.19 3.64 -9.56
C ASP A 591 15.22 2.33 -10.36
N GLY A 592 14.68 2.37 -11.59
CA GLY A 592 14.64 1.23 -12.49
C GLY A 592 13.53 0.21 -12.23
N ARG A 593 12.60 0.49 -11.31
CA ARG A 593 11.36 -0.29 -11.16
C ARG A 593 10.16 0.57 -11.53
N ASP A 594 9.31 0.05 -12.40
CA ASP A 594 8.02 0.66 -12.70
C ASP A 594 7.04 0.34 -11.57
N GLY A 595 6.49 1.39 -10.94
CA GLY A 595 5.50 1.27 -9.88
C GLY A 595 5.76 2.21 -8.71
N GLU A 596 4.68 2.77 -8.17
CA GLU A 596 4.70 3.57 -6.96
C GLU A 596 4.12 2.74 -5.81
N THR A 597 4.88 2.58 -4.72
CA THR A 597 4.40 1.86 -3.53
C THR A 597 4.09 2.86 -2.44
N THR A 598 2.85 2.87 -1.94
CA THR A 598 2.51 3.67 -0.75
C THR A 598 2.98 2.96 0.50
N ILE A 599 3.74 3.66 1.34
CA ILE A 599 4.24 3.15 2.63
C ILE A 599 3.82 4.09 3.76
N ASP A 600 3.57 3.53 4.94
CA ASP A 600 3.23 4.27 6.16
C ASP A 600 4.38 4.10 7.18
N ILE A 601 5.00 5.20 7.59
CA ILE A 601 6.10 5.23 8.57
C ILE A 601 5.54 5.55 9.96
N GLU A 602 5.76 4.64 10.91
CA GLU A 602 5.40 4.83 12.31
C GLU A 602 6.57 5.43 13.13
N PRO A 603 6.28 6.30 14.10
CA PRO A 603 7.31 6.96 14.91
C PRO A 603 8.09 5.96 15.78
N GLN A 604 9.41 6.12 15.88
CA GLN A 604 10.31 5.23 16.65
C GLN A 604 10.29 3.75 16.21
N THR A 605 9.80 3.45 15.01
CA THR A 605 9.81 2.10 14.43
C THR A 605 10.73 2.05 13.23
N GLU A 606 11.21 0.86 12.88
CA GLU A 606 11.86 0.59 11.59
C GLU A 606 10.87 -0.15 10.69
N LEU A 607 10.49 0.48 9.58
CA LEU A 607 9.78 -0.17 8.49
C LEU A 607 10.79 -0.84 7.56
N LEU A 608 10.73 -2.17 7.48
CA LEU A 608 11.53 -2.97 6.56
C LEU A 608 10.71 -3.31 5.30
N ILE A 609 11.15 -2.81 4.15
CA ILE A 609 10.61 -3.17 2.84
C ILE A 609 11.55 -4.18 2.18
N ASP A 610 11.07 -5.40 1.94
CA ASP A 610 11.81 -6.43 1.21
C ASP A 610 11.29 -6.51 -0.22
N LEU A 611 12.12 -6.08 -1.17
CA LEU A 611 11.78 -5.97 -2.58
C LEU A 611 11.62 -7.31 -3.32
N THR A 612 11.79 -8.44 -2.61
CA THR A 612 11.60 -9.80 -3.13
C THR A 612 10.26 -10.44 -2.79
N LYS A 613 9.46 -9.77 -1.94
CA LYS A 613 8.12 -10.20 -1.52
C LYS A 613 7.08 -9.23 -2.06
#